data_AF-R7RY44-F1
#
_entry.id   AF-R7RY44-F1
#
_cell.length_a   1.000
_cell.length_b   1.000
_cell.length_c   1.000
_cell.angle_alpha   90.00
_cell.angle_beta   90.00
_cell.angle_gamma   90.00
#
_symmetry.space_group_name_H-M   'P 1'
#
loop_
_entity.id
_entity.type
_entity.pdbx_description
1 polymer ?
#
loop_
_entity_poly.entity_id
_entity_poly.type
_entity_poly.pdbx_seq_one_letter_code
_entity_poly.pdbx_strand_id
1 'polypeptide(L)'
;MDGVYSSGQASSESELAARRADYDRRMNGMVELGGGKVAVYGAKPRPGEAGVRITQVPAAHPQESLAIRFFDGGLALRGQYMFDLFDLRSKTALNMPDGLVFYPHFRPGQVPFLGHVMSWEEAGRMAKSDIPAGEERFSLPEGVVVELRRPGMPPFYFEVPVREVVSSVNPATSIPFSM
;
A
#
# COMPACT_ATOMS: atom_id res chain seq x y z
N MET A 1 -11.77 5.43 -49.21
CA MET A 1 -11.92 5.80 -47.79
C MET A 1 -10.58 5.53 -47.16
N ASP A 2 -9.70 6.52 -47.26
CA ASP A 2 -8.29 6.40 -46.87
C ASP A 2 -8.13 6.82 -45.41
N GLY A 3 -7.58 5.91 -44.62
CA GLY A 3 -7.23 6.13 -43.22
C GLY A 3 -5.96 6.96 -43.12
N VAL A 4 -6.07 8.14 -42.54
CA VAL A 4 -4.91 8.92 -42.08
C VAL A 4 -4.55 8.42 -40.69
N TYR A 5 -3.62 7.47 -40.62
CA TYR A 5 -2.83 7.27 -39.42
C TYR A 5 -1.86 8.46 -39.31
N SER A 6 -2.12 9.36 -38.35
CA SER A 6 -1.20 10.43 -37.98
C SER A 6 0.08 9.79 -37.43
N SER A 7 1.14 9.82 -38.23
CA SER A 7 2.49 9.43 -37.83
C SER A 7 2.97 10.35 -36.70
N GLY A 8 3.21 9.79 -35.52
CA GLY A 8 3.87 10.52 -34.44
C GLY A 8 5.23 11.03 -34.91
N GLN A 9 5.42 12.34 -34.93
CA GLN A 9 6.72 12.95 -35.25
C GLN A 9 7.76 12.50 -34.22
N ALA A 10 8.82 11.85 -34.69
CA ALA A 10 9.99 11.58 -33.86
C ALA A 10 10.62 12.93 -33.45
N SER A 11 10.66 13.21 -32.15
CA SER A 11 11.36 14.38 -31.61
C SER A 11 12.84 14.31 -31.98
N SER A 12 13.42 15.44 -32.32
CA SER A 12 14.85 15.54 -32.62
C SER A 12 15.69 15.18 -31.40
N GLU A 13 16.93 14.74 -31.62
CA GLU A 13 17.86 14.36 -30.55
C GLU A 13 18.12 15.52 -29.57
N SER A 14 18.15 16.76 -30.08
CA SER A 14 18.30 17.97 -29.27
C SER A 14 17.08 18.25 -28.39
N GLU A 15 15.86 18.05 -28.90
CA GLU A 15 14.63 18.16 -28.11
C GLU A 15 14.56 17.08 -27.03
N LEU A 16 14.97 15.85 -27.35
CA LEU A 16 15.05 14.76 -26.37
C LEU A 16 16.09 15.05 -25.28
N ALA A 17 17.26 15.58 -25.66
CA ALA A 17 18.31 15.98 -24.71
C ALA A 17 17.83 17.12 -23.80
N ALA A 18 17.14 18.13 -24.34
CA ALA A 18 16.58 19.23 -23.56
C ALA A 18 15.51 18.74 -22.58
N ARG A 19 14.62 17.82 -23.00
CA ARG A 19 13.61 17.20 -22.13
C ARG A 19 14.25 16.38 -21.02
N ARG A 20 15.32 15.65 -21.32
CA ARG A 20 16.08 14.89 -20.33
C ARG A 20 16.74 15.80 -19.30
N ALA A 21 17.38 16.88 -19.74
CA ALA A 21 18.01 17.85 -18.84
C ALA A 21 16.98 18.54 -17.91
N ASP A 22 15.80 18.90 -18.42
CA ASP A 22 14.72 19.44 -17.60
C ASP A 22 14.20 18.41 -16.58
N TYR A 23 13.99 17.17 -17.03
CA TYR A 23 13.58 16.07 -16.16
C TYR A 23 14.60 15.82 -15.04
N ASP A 24 15.88 15.70 -15.39
CA ASP A 24 16.97 15.45 -14.42
C ASP A 24 17.05 16.58 -13.40
N ARG A 25 16.97 17.84 -13.84
CA ARG A 25 16.92 19.00 -12.94
C ARG A 25 15.73 18.92 -11.97
N ARG A 26 14.53 18.59 -12.46
CA ARG A 26 13.33 18.45 -11.62
C ARG A 26 13.47 17.32 -10.61
N MET A 27 13.95 16.15 -11.05
CA MET A 27 14.12 14.98 -10.19
C MET A 27 15.18 15.24 -9.12
N ASN A 28 16.32 15.84 -9.48
CA ASN A 28 17.37 16.21 -8.54
C ASN A 28 16.85 17.22 -7.50
N GLY A 29 16.08 18.22 -7.92
CA GLY A 29 15.43 19.15 -7.00
C GLY A 29 14.47 18.46 -6.02
N MET A 30 13.71 17.44 -6.46
CA MET A 30 12.87 16.65 -5.54
C MET A 30 13.69 15.83 -4.54
N VAL A 31 14.84 15.28 -4.96
CA VAL A 31 15.75 14.54 -4.08
C VAL A 31 16.38 15.48 -3.05
N GLU A 32 16.81 16.67 -3.46
CA GLU A 32 17.36 17.70 -2.57
C GLU A 32 16.31 18.17 -1.54
N LEU A 33 15.08 18.44 -1.96
CA LEU A 33 13.96 18.75 -1.07
C LEU A 33 13.68 17.60 -0.08
N GLY A 34 13.90 16.36 -0.50
CA GLY A 34 13.85 15.17 0.35
C GLY A 34 15.07 14.97 1.26
N GLY A 35 16.00 15.93 1.33
CA GLY A 35 17.23 15.82 2.13
C GLY A 35 18.21 14.80 1.57
N GLY A 36 18.25 14.63 0.24
CA GLY A 36 19.09 13.64 -0.44
C GLY A 36 18.55 12.22 -0.40
N LYS A 37 17.27 12.02 0.00
CA LYS A 37 16.66 10.71 0.16
C LYS A 37 15.50 10.51 -0.79
N VAL A 38 15.41 9.31 -1.37
CA VAL A 38 14.25 8.86 -2.14
C VAL A 38 13.40 7.98 -1.24
N ALA A 39 12.12 8.31 -1.11
CA ALA A 39 11.19 7.47 -0.37
C ALA A 39 10.96 6.16 -1.14
N VAL A 40 11.23 5.03 -0.48
CA VAL A 40 10.92 3.70 -1.00
C VAL A 40 9.59 3.25 -0.41
N TYR A 41 8.64 2.92 -1.29
CA TYR A 41 7.36 2.35 -0.91
C TYR A 41 7.29 0.90 -1.39
N GLY A 42 6.51 0.03 -0.74
CA GLY A 42 6.30 -1.33 -1.24
C GLY A 42 7.26 -2.40 -0.72
N ALA A 43 8.26 -2.02 0.07
CA ALA A 43 9.25 -2.97 0.59
C ALA A 43 8.61 -3.92 1.61
N LYS A 44 8.69 -5.23 1.34
CA LYS A 44 8.26 -6.27 2.28
C LYS A 44 9.21 -6.31 3.50
N PRO A 45 8.68 -6.67 4.68
CA PRO A 45 9.48 -6.65 5.89
C PRO A 45 10.53 -7.76 5.85
N ARG A 46 11.70 -7.48 6.44
CA ARG A 46 12.72 -8.50 6.66
C ARG A 46 12.29 -9.44 7.79
N PRO A 47 12.77 -10.70 7.80
CA PRO A 47 12.57 -11.59 8.95
C PRO A 47 13.02 -10.92 10.25
N GLY A 48 12.13 -10.82 11.23
CA GLY A 48 12.41 -10.19 12.53
C GLY A 48 12.30 -8.67 12.57
N GLU A 49 11.88 -8.02 11.47
CA GLU A 49 11.64 -6.58 11.46
C GLU A 49 10.54 -6.18 12.47
N ALA A 50 10.81 -5.14 13.25
CA ALA A 50 9.89 -4.62 14.24
C ALA A 50 8.68 -3.94 13.57
N GLY A 51 7.57 -3.84 14.31
CA GLY A 51 6.37 -3.14 13.81
C GLY A 51 5.49 -3.94 12.85
N VAL A 52 5.89 -5.17 12.50
CA VAL A 52 5.02 -6.12 11.80
C VAL A 52 3.88 -6.56 12.72
N ARG A 53 2.65 -6.52 12.21
CA ARG A 53 1.44 -6.99 12.92
C ARG A 53 0.79 -8.11 12.12
N ILE A 54 0.23 -9.08 12.82
CA ILE A 54 -0.38 -10.27 12.21
C ILE A 54 -1.82 -10.40 12.70
N THR A 55 -2.76 -10.53 11.77
CA THR A 55 -4.14 -10.91 12.05
C THR A 55 -4.37 -12.30 11.47
N GLN A 56 -4.63 -13.29 12.32
CA GLN A 56 -4.94 -14.64 11.86
C GLN A 56 -6.32 -14.68 11.19
N VAL A 57 -6.39 -15.32 10.02
CA VAL A 57 -7.66 -15.55 9.32
C VAL A 57 -8.20 -16.91 9.77
N PRO A 58 -9.50 -17.04 10.07
CA PRO A 58 -10.11 -18.32 10.38
C PRO A 58 -9.85 -19.34 9.27
N ALA A 59 -9.29 -20.49 9.64
CA ALA A 59 -8.98 -21.56 8.70
C ALA A 59 -10.26 -22.17 8.12
N ALA A 60 -10.31 -22.39 6.80
CA ALA A 60 -11.37 -23.16 6.16
C ALA A 60 -11.11 -24.68 6.26
N HIS A 61 -9.84 -25.07 6.42
CA HIS A 61 -9.40 -26.45 6.59
C HIS A 61 -8.31 -26.56 7.68
N PRO A 62 -8.27 -27.65 8.49
CA PRO A 62 -7.25 -27.90 9.52
C PRO A 62 -5.75 -27.69 9.18
N GLN A 63 -5.35 -27.70 7.90
CA GLN A 63 -3.94 -27.47 7.53
C GLN A 63 -3.65 -26.04 7.09
N GLU A 64 -4.70 -25.25 6.86
CA GLU A 64 -4.58 -23.85 6.49
C GLU A 64 -4.08 -23.02 7.67
N SER A 65 -3.12 -22.13 7.42
CA SER A 65 -2.58 -21.21 8.43
C SER A 65 -2.47 -19.80 7.88
N LEU A 66 -3.55 -19.34 7.25
CA LEU A 66 -3.62 -18.04 6.60
C LEU A 66 -3.68 -16.91 7.63
N ALA A 67 -2.93 -15.85 7.36
CA ALA A 67 -2.97 -14.61 8.11
C ALA A 67 -2.83 -13.41 7.17
N ILE A 68 -3.20 -12.25 7.69
CA ILE A 68 -2.93 -10.95 7.09
C ILE A 68 -1.75 -10.35 7.84
N ARG A 69 -0.70 -9.99 7.12
CA ARG A 69 0.51 -9.40 7.70
C ARG A 69 0.61 -7.94 7.31
N PHE A 70 0.51 -7.06 8.30
CA PHE A 70 0.66 -5.62 8.16
C PHE A 70 2.09 -5.19 8.43
N PHE A 71 2.60 -4.28 7.62
CA PHE A 71 3.95 -3.72 7.74
C PHE A 71 3.97 -2.29 7.19
N ASP A 72 5.02 -1.56 7.54
CA ASP A 72 5.10 -0.13 7.23
C ASP A 72 5.06 0.15 5.73
N GLY A 73 5.94 -0.52 4.98
CA GLY A 73 6.05 -0.36 3.53
C GLY A 73 6.34 1.08 3.10
N GLY A 74 6.83 1.95 4.00
CA GLY A 74 7.05 3.37 3.77
C GLY A 74 5.80 4.25 3.94
N LEU A 75 4.67 3.70 4.41
CA LEU A 75 3.38 4.39 4.44
C LEU A 75 2.97 4.94 5.82
N ALA A 76 3.79 4.83 6.87
CA ALA A 76 3.48 5.36 8.20
C ALA A 76 3.04 6.83 8.20
N LEU A 77 3.78 7.71 7.52
CA LEU A 77 3.48 9.14 7.48
C LEU A 77 2.15 9.46 6.75
N ARG A 78 1.58 8.49 6.04
CA ARG A 78 0.27 8.59 5.37
C ARG A 78 -0.86 7.96 6.17
N GLY A 79 -0.60 7.52 7.41
CA GLY A 79 -1.58 6.83 8.24
C GLY A 79 -2.09 5.53 7.61
N GLN A 80 -1.21 4.83 6.89
CA GLN A 80 -1.55 3.62 6.16
C GLN A 80 -0.58 2.49 6.53
N TYR A 81 -1.08 1.27 6.39
CA TYR A 81 -0.27 0.06 6.38
C TYR A 81 -0.24 -0.52 4.97
N MET A 82 0.89 -1.09 4.60
CA MET A 82 0.89 -2.14 3.59
C MET A 82 0.56 -3.47 4.23
N PHE A 83 -0.02 -4.37 3.44
CA PHE A 83 -0.24 -5.73 3.89
C PHE A 83 -0.16 -6.73 2.74
N ASP A 84 0.08 -7.99 3.12
CA ASP A 84 -0.05 -9.15 2.26
C ASP A 84 -0.77 -10.31 2.98
N LEU A 85 -1.17 -11.31 2.19
CA LEU A 85 -1.53 -12.62 2.75
C LEU A 85 -0.24 -13.36 3.11
N PHE A 86 -0.29 -14.10 4.21
CA PHE A 86 0.87 -14.77 4.77
C PHE A 86 0.48 -16.14 5.30
N ASP A 87 1.26 -17.17 4.97
CA ASP A 87 1.14 -18.48 5.59
C ASP A 87 2.05 -18.56 6.81
N LEU A 88 1.45 -18.70 7.99
CA LEU A 88 2.18 -18.78 9.25
C LEU A 88 3.00 -20.05 9.40
N ARG A 89 2.63 -21.13 8.69
CA ARG A 89 3.36 -22.40 8.73
C ARG A 89 4.65 -22.31 7.94
N SER A 90 4.56 -21.94 6.66
CA SER A 90 5.74 -21.81 5.80
C SER A 90 6.50 -20.50 6.01
N LYS A 91 5.89 -19.52 6.69
CA LYS A 91 6.41 -18.17 6.88
C LYS A 91 6.67 -17.44 5.56
N THR A 92 5.79 -17.65 4.58
CA THR A 92 5.89 -17.06 3.25
C THR A 92 4.70 -16.15 2.95
N ALA A 93 4.96 -15.10 2.18
CA ALA A 93 3.89 -14.28 1.61
C ALA A 93 3.20 -15.05 0.49
N LEU A 94 1.89 -14.85 0.37
CA LEU A 94 1.05 -15.47 -0.64
C LEU A 94 0.43 -14.39 -1.52
N ASN A 95 0.23 -14.70 -2.79
CA ASN A 95 -0.70 -13.94 -3.63
C ASN A 95 -2.12 -14.34 -3.26
N MET A 96 -3.06 -13.43 -3.51
CA MET A 96 -4.48 -13.57 -3.22
C MET A 96 -5.08 -14.70 -4.06
N PRO A 97 -5.64 -15.75 -3.42
CA PRO A 97 -6.38 -16.78 -4.14
C PRO A 97 -7.61 -16.21 -4.85
N ASP A 98 -8.08 -16.90 -5.88
CA ASP A 98 -9.30 -16.48 -6.59
C ASP A 98 -10.54 -16.51 -5.67
N GLY A 99 -11.40 -15.50 -5.83
CA GLY A 99 -12.63 -15.35 -5.05
C GLY A 99 -12.44 -14.82 -3.63
N LEU A 100 -11.19 -14.67 -3.16
CA LEU A 100 -10.89 -13.95 -1.92
C LEU A 100 -10.90 -12.45 -2.19
N VAL A 101 -11.64 -11.68 -1.39
CA VAL A 101 -11.82 -10.24 -1.62
C VAL A 101 -11.89 -9.48 -0.30
N PHE A 102 -11.21 -8.33 -0.22
CA PHE A 102 -11.28 -7.41 0.93
C PHE A 102 -12.21 -6.24 0.63
N TYR A 103 -13.16 -5.95 1.52
CA TYR A 103 -14.07 -4.80 1.45
C TYR A 103 -13.85 -3.88 2.65
N PRO A 104 -13.29 -2.68 2.45
CA PRO A 104 -13.10 -1.72 3.53
C PRO A 104 -14.42 -1.02 3.88
N HIS A 105 -14.67 -0.89 5.18
CA HIS A 105 -15.81 -0.19 5.77
C HIS A 105 -15.32 1.07 6.45
N PHE A 106 -15.54 2.22 5.80
CA PHE A 106 -15.11 3.53 6.30
C PHE A 106 -16.13 4.13 7.26
N ARG A 107 -15.63 4.70 8.36
CA ARG A 107 -16.44 5.45 9.33
C ARG A 107 -16.71 6.87 8.82
N PRO A 108 -17.77 7.54 9.32
CA PRO A 108 -18.01 8.95 9.02
C PRO A 108 -16.76 9.80 9.28
N GLY A 109 -16.42 10.67 8.32
CA GLY A 109 -15.21 11.52 8.39
C GLY A 109 -13.97 10.92 7.72
N GLN A 110 -13.99 9.65 7.31
CA GLN A 110 -12.94 9.06 6.48
C GLN A 110 -13.28 9.24 4.99
N VAL A 111 -12.27 9.50 4.15
CA VAL A 111 -12.44 9.52 2.69
C VAL A 111 -12.66 8.08 2.22
N PRO A 112 -13.84 7.74 1.66
CA PRO A 112 -14.12 6.36 1.30
C PRO A 112 -13.39 5.99 0.01
N PHE A 113 -12.72 4.84 0.02
CA PHE A 113 -12.33 4.14 -1.20
C PHE A 113 -13.49 3.21 -1.60
N LEU A 114 -14.07 3.43 -2.77
CA LEU A 114 -15.23 2.65 -3.22
C LEU A 114 -14.78 1.29 -3.78
N GLY A 115 -15.51 0.23 -3.42
CA GLY A 115 -15.28 -1.11 -3.95
C GLY A 115 -14.40 -1.97 -3.05
N HIS A 116 -13.85 -3.04 -3.64
CA HIS A 116 -12.89 -3.91 -2.95
C HIS A 116 -11.48 -3.34 -3.01
N VAL A 117 -10.61 -3.79 -2.11
CA VAL A 117 -9.19 -3.44 -2.13
C VAL A 117 -8.55 -4.11 -3.35
N MET A 118 -7.96 -3.28 -4.22
CA MET A 118 -7.15 -3.71 -5.36
C MET A 118 -5.68 -3.82 -4.93
N SER A 119 -4.93 -4.77 -5.49
CA SER A 119 -3.49 -4.82 -5.26
C SER A 119 -2.77 -3.66 -5.95
N TRP A 120 -1.57 -3.31 -5.47
CA TRP A 120 -0.74 -2.29 -6.11
C TRP A 120 -0.32 -2.72 -7.52
N GLU A 121 -0.13 -4.02 -7.72
CA GLU A 121 0.19 -4.62 -9.01
C GLU A 121 -0.97 -4.44 -10.00
N GLU A 122 -2.20 -4.78 -9.60
CA GLU A 122 -3.40 -4.57 -10.42
C GLU A 122 -3.65 -3.08 -10.71
N ALA A 123 -3.48 -2.20 -9.74
CA ALA A 123 -3.57 -0.74 -9.93
C ALA A 123 -2.50 -0.23 -10.91
N GLY A 124 -1.32 -0.88 -10.92
CA GLY A 124 -0.25 -0.71 -11.90
C GLY A 124 -0.49 -1.38 -13.25
N ARG A 125 -1.67 -1.97 -13.47
CA ARG A 125 -2.08 -2.72 -14.68
C ARG A 125 -1.29 -4.00 -14.95
N MET A 126 -0.70 -4.60 -13.92
CA MET A 126 -0.13 -5.94 -14.00
C MET A 126 -1.26 -6.97 -13.95
N ALA A 127 -1.27 -7.95 -14.86
CA ALA A 127 -2.22 -9.04 -14.80
C ALA A 127 -1.90 -9.95 -13.61
N LYS A 128 -2.92 -10.52 -12.97
CA LYS A 128 -2.74 -11.39 -11.79
C LYS A 128 -1.80 -12.58 -12.05
N SER A 129 -1.83 -13.13 -13.27
CA SER A 129 -0.92 -14.21 -13.69
C SER A 129 0.55 -13.81 -13.74
N ASP A 130 0.83 -12.51 -13.84
CA ASP A 130 2.17 -11.97 -14.03
C ASP A 130 2.76 -11.50 -12.69
N ILE A 131 1.96 -11.47 -11.62
CA ILE A 131 2.41 -11.13 -10.27
C ILE A 131 3.27 -12.30 -9.75
N PRO A 132 4.57 -12.08 -9.45
CA PRO A 132 5.42 -13.13 -8.92
C PRO A 132 4.84 -13.69 -7.61
N ALA A 133 5.10 -14.98 -7.36
CA ALA A 133 4.54 -15.66 -6.20
C ALA A 133 4.97 -15.00 -4.89
N GLY A 134 3.98 -14.59 -4.08
CA GLY A 134 4.21 -13.94 -2.80
C GLY A 134 4.63 -12.47 -2.91
N GLU A 135 4.56 -11.84 -4.08
CA GLU A 135 4.90 -10.42 -4.28
C GLU A 135 3.68 -9.50 -4.29
N GLU A 136 2.46 -10.03 -4.33
CA GLU A 136 1.25 -9.20 -4.30
C GLU A 136 1.16 -8.39 -3.00
N ARG A 137 0.76 -7.12 -3.13
CA ARG A 137 0.71 -6.15 -2.03
C ARG A 137 -0.53 -5.29 -2.10
N PHE A 138 -1.01 -4.92 -0.92
CA PHE A 138 -2.17 -4.07 -0.72
C PHE A 138 -1.84 -2.96 0.27
N SER A 139 -2.69 -1.93 0.34
CA SER A 139 -2.58 -0.88 1.35
C SER A 139 -3.95 -0.45 1.84
N LEU A 140 -4.05 -0.17 3.13
CA LEU A 140 -5.26 0.34 3.77
C LEU A 140 -4.94 1.41 4.83
N PRO A 141 -5.83 2.38 5.05
CA PRO A 141 -5.72 3.29 6.18
C PRO A 141 -5.84 2.57 7.53
N GLU A 142 -5.11 3.10 8.52
CA GLU A 142 -5.19 2.64 9.91
C GLU A 142 -6.62 2.75 10.47
N GLY A 143 -7.02 1.80 11.31
CA GLY A 143 -8.33 1.79 11.99
C GLY A 143 -9.54 1.50 11.09
N VAL A 144 -9.32 1.23 9.79
CA VAL A 144 -10.40 0.81 8.90
C VAL A 144 -10.82 -0.61 9.28
N VAL A 145 -12.14 -0.81 9.39
CA VAL A 145 -12.71 -2.16 9.52
C VAL A 145 -12.80 -2.76 8.13
N VAL A 146 -12.39 -4.01 7.96
CA VAL A 146 -12.33 -4.69 6.69
C VAL A 146 -13.10 -5.99 6.79
N GLU A 147 -13.93 -6.24 5.79
CA GLU A 147 -14.60 -7.50 5.57
C GLU A 147 -13.81 -8.33 4.55
N LEU A 148 -13.28 -9.46 5.01
CA LEU A 148 -12.69 -10.49 4.17
C LEU A 148 -13.78 -11.49 3.76
N ARG A 149 -14.07 -11.56 2.46
CA ARG A 149 -14.95 -12.57 1.88
C ARG A 149 -14.13 -13.70 1.28
N ARG A 150 -14.54 -14.94 1.59
CA ARG A 150 -13.97 -16.16 1.05
C ARG A 150 -15.08 -17.07 0.52
N PRO A 151 -14.89 -17.78 -0.60
CA PRO A 151 -15.90 -18.68 -1.12
C PRO A 151 -16.29 -19.76 -0.09
N GLY A 152 -17.59 -19.94 0.14
CA GLY A 152 -18.12 -20.97 1.03
C GLY A 152 -17.92 -20.72 2.54
N MET A 153 -17.39 -19.55 2.94
CA MET A 153 -17.13 -19.20 4.33
C MET A 153 -17.95 -17.97 4.74
N PRO A 154 -18.35 -17.85 6.02
CA PRO A 154 -18.89 -16.61 6.56
C PRO A 154 -17.90 -15.44 6.38
N PRO A 155 -18.37 -14.20 6.20
CA PRO A 155 -17.51 -13.03 6.19
C PRO A 155 -16.68 -12.92 7.48
N PHE A 156 -15.40 -12.62 7.34
CA PHE A 156 -14.50 -12.38 8.46
C PHE A 156 -14.19 -10.89 8.57
N TYR A 157 -14.42 -10.30 9.73
CA TYR A 157 -14.16 -8.89 9.97
C TYR A 157 -12.91 -8.70 10.83
N PHE A 158 -12.07 -7.75 10.44
CA PHE A 158 -10.92 -7.33 11.23
C PHE A 158 -10.74 -5.81 11.12
N GLU A 159 -10.01 -5.23 12.07
CA GLU A 159 -9.62 -3.82 12.03
C GLU A 159 -8.14 -3.70 11.66
N VAL A 160 -7.80 -2.79 10.76
CA VAL A 160 -6.41 -2.47 10.43
C VAL A 160 -5.75 -1.88 11.67
N PRO A 161 -4.56 -2.36 12.09
CA PRO A 161 -3.88 -1.86 13.27
C PRO A 161 -3.71 -0.33 13.24
N VAL A 162 -3.79 0.29 14.42
CA VAL A 162 -3.51 1.71 14.61
C VAL A 162 -2.16 1.82 15.33
N ARG A 163 -1.25 2.63 14.79
CA ARG A 163 0.01 2.95 15.46
C ARG A 163 -0.27 3.85 16.65
N GLU A 164 0.38 3.57 17.78
CA GLU A 164 0.31 4.49 18.91
C GLU A 164 0.98 5.81 18.54
N VAL A 165 0.19 6.89 18.58
CA VAL A 165 0.75 8.24 18.51
C VAL A 165 1.32 8.54 19.88
N VAL A 166 2.65 8.44 20.02
CA VAL A 166 3.32 8.98 21.20
C VAL A 166 3.25 10.51 21.09
N SER A 167 2.15 11.10 21.57
CA SER A 167 2.09 12.54 21.77
C SER A 167 3.05 12.87 22.90
N SER A 168 4.25 13.35 22.58
CA SER A 168 5.05 14.10 23.53
C SER A 168 4.36 15.43 23.78
N VAL A 169 3.26 15.42 24.56
CA VAL A 169 2.72 16.65 25.13
C VAL A 169 3.72 17.07 26.18
N ASN A 170 4.57 18.03 25.84
CA ASN A 170 5.33 18.77 26.83
C ASN A 170 4.34 19.75 27.48
N PRO A 171 3.99 19.64 28.77
CA PRO A 171 2.96 20.49 29.40
C PRO A 171 3.41 21.94 29.66
N ALA A 172 4.43 22.45 28.95
CA ALA A 172 5.04 23.74 29.24
C ALA A 172 5.03 24.68 28.02
N THR A 173 3.85 25.17 27.63
CA THR A 173 3.69 26.53 27.07
C THR A 173 2.21 26.90 27.01
N SER A 174 1.60 27.05 28.18
CA SER A 174 0.46 27.97 28.30
C SER A 174 1.00 29.38 28.10
N ILE A 175 0.82 29.94 26.92
CA ILE A 175 1.02 31.38 26.70
C ILE A 175 -0.18 32.06 27.37
N PRO A 176 0.02 32.90 28.40
CA PRO A 176 -1.10 33.62 29.00
C PRO A 176 -1.62 34.64 27.98
N PHE A 177 -2.90 34.52 27.63
CA PHE A 177 -3.65 35.56 26.96
C PHE A 177 -4.04 36.59 28.03
N SER A 178 -3.46 37.79 27.98
CA SER A 178 -3.94 38.93 28.76
C SER A 178 -4.88 39.77 27.91
N MET A 179 -6.07 40.04 28.45
CA MET A 179 -7.00 41.08 27.98
C MET A 179 -6.48 42.48 28.32
#